data_AF-A0A2D5D725-F1
#
_entry.id   AF-A0A2D5D725-F1
#
_cell.length_a   1.000
_cell.length_b   1.000
_cell.length_c   1.000
_cell.angle_alpha   90.00
_cell.angle_beta   90.00
_cell.angle_gamma   90.00
#
_symmetry.space_group_name_H-M   'P 1'
#
loop_
_entity.id
_entity.type
_entity.pdbx_description
1 polymer ?
#
loop_
_entity_poly.entity_id
_entity_poly.type
_entity_poly.pdbx_seq_one_letter_code
_entity_poly.pdbx_strand_id
1 'polypeptide(L)' 'LSGLRAAGCHFVALGIAYDGQLVDILPTGPYDMRLDGVLTPSGLRSAG' A
#
# COMPACT_ATOMS: atom_id res chain seq x y z
N LEU A 1 -5.58 -2.64 8.95
CA LEU A 1 -4.25 -3.28 8.82
C LEU A 1 -3.56 -3.47 10.17
N SER A 2 -3.52 -2.45 11.04
CA SER A 2 -2.92 -2.53 12.37
C SER A 2 -3.42 -3.70 13.22
N GLY A 3 -4.73 -3.93 13.29
CA GLY A 3 -5.30 -5.06 14.04
C GLY A 3 -4.88 -6.43 13.51
N LEU A 4 -4.78 -6.59 12.18
CA LEU A 4 -4.30 -7.84 11.57
C LEU A 4 -2.81 -8.07 11.85
N ARG A 5 -1.98 -7.01 11.80
CA ARG A 5 -0.56 -7.11 12.20
C ARG A 5 -0.42 -7.46 13.68
N ALA A 6 -1.18 -6.78 14.54
CA ALA A 6 -1.15 -7.01 15.99
C ALA A 6 -1.62 -8.42 16.38
N ALA A 7 -2.55 -9.00 15.61
CA ALA A 7 -2.99 -10.38 15.78
C ALA A 7 -1.98 -11.43 15.25
N GLY A 8 -0.85 -11.02 14.68
CA GLY A 8 0.15 -11.92 14.12
C GLY A 8 -0.31 -12.63 12.84
N CYS A 9 -1.35 -12.11 12.16
CA CYS A 9 -1.82 -12.69 10.92
C CYS A 9 -0.80 -12.45 9.81
N HIS A 10 -0.49 -13.51 9.05
CA HIS A 10 0.23 -13.35 7.79
C HIS A 10 -0.74 -12.84 6.72
N PHE A 11 -0.45 -11.67 6.14
CA PHE A 11 -1.23 -11.09 5.06
C PHE A 11 -0.34 -10.26 4.12
N VAL A 12 -0.86 -9.97 2.93
CA VAL A 12 -0.29 -9.02 1.98
C VAL A 12 -1.36 -7.97 1.68
N ALA A 13 -1.03 -6.69 1.84
CA ALA A 13 -1.90 -5.56 1.59
C ALA A 13 -1.49 -4.87 0.28
N LEU A 14 -2.35 -4.96 -0.73
CA LEU A 14 -2.13 -4.32 -2.03
C LEU A 14 -3.13 -3.18 -2.26
N GLY A 15 -2.62 -2.07 -2.78
CA GLY A 15 -3.45 -0.99 -3.33
C GLY A 15 -3.81 -1.28 -4.79
N ILE A 16 -4.96 -0.81 -5.23
CA ILE A 16 -5.36 -0.85 -6.65
C ILE A 16 -5.47 0.58 -7.15
N ALA A 17 -4.77 0.89 -8.23
CA ALA A 17 -4.74 2.24 -8.79
C ALA A 17 -4.46 2.23 -10.30
N TYR A 18 -4.72 3.34 -10.96
CA TYR A 18 -4.22 3.61 -12.31
C TYR A 18 -2.81 4.19 -12.27
N ASP A 19 -2.05 4.01 -13.35
CA ASP A 19 -0.67 4.51 -13.44
C ASP A 19 -0.55 6.04 -13.25
N GLY A 20 -1.57 6.80 -13.68
CA GLY A 20 -1.62 8.25 -13.51
C GLY A 20 -1.88 8.74 -12.08
N GLN A 21 -2.10 7.84 -11.13
CA GLN A 21 -2.29 8.18 -9.70
C GLN A 21 -0.98 8.16 -8.90
N LEU A 22 0.15 7.92 -9.56
CA LEU A 22 1.47 8.10 -8.95
C LEU A 22 1.74 9.59 -8.71
N VAL A 23 2.16 9.92 -7.50
CA VAL A 23 2.50 11.28 -7.09
C VAL A 23 3.87 11.30 -6.44
N ASP A 24 4.61 12.40 -6.61
CA ASP A 24 5.97 12.53 -6.06
C ASP A 24 5.99 12.51 -4.53
N ILE A 25 5.00 13.14 -3.91
CA ILE A 25 4.87 13.23 -2.45
C ILE A 25 3.43 12.94 -2.08
N LEU A 26 3.25 11.93 -1.21
CA LEU A 26 1.99 11.66 -0.54
C LEU A 26 2.09 12.15 0.91
N PRO A 27 1.27 13.13 1.35
CA PRO A 27 1.25 13.52 2.75
C PRO A 27 0.76 12.35 3.61
N THR A 28 1.56 11.99 4.62
CA THR A 28 1.23 10.91 5.56
C THR A 28 1.01 11.45 6.97
N GLY A 29 0.03 10.90 7.67
CA GLY A 29 -0.27 11.14 9.07
C GLY A 29 0.07 9.94 9.98
N PRO A 30 -0.16 10.08 11.30
CA PRO A 30 0.24 9.10 12.30
C PRO A 30 -0.51 7.76 12.24
N TYR A 31 -1.62 7.70 11.50
CA TYR A 31 -2.43 6.49 11.36
C TYR A 31 -2.33 5.84 9.97
N ASP A 32 -1.58 6.45 9.06
CA ASP A 32 -1.37 5.87 7.74
C ASP A 32 -0.45 4.66 7.82
N MET A 33 -0.74 3.67 6.98
CA MET A 33 0.03 2.44 6.92
C MET A 33 0.50 2.20 5.49
N ARG A 34 1.80 1.90 5.35
CA ARG A 34 2.33 1.45 4.07
C ARG A 34 1.67 0.13 3.68
N LEU A 35 1.34 0.04 2.41
CA LEU A 35 0.96 -1.20 1.73
C LEU A 35 2.24 -1.96 1.35
N ASP A 36 2.10 -3.21 0.94
CA ASP A 36 3.22 -4.03 0.46
C ASP A 36 3.44 -3.83 -1.06
N GLY A 37 2.44 -3.30 -1.76
CA GLY A 37 2.54 -2.92 -3.16
C GLY A 37 1.27 -2.27 -3.70
N VAL A 38 1.33 -1.84 -4.95
CA VAL A 38 0.20 -1.29 -5.71
C VAL A 38 0.13 -1.98 -7.06
N LEU A 39 -1.02 -2.55 -7.38
CA LEU A 39 -1.32 -3.11 -8.69
C LEU A 39 -1.94 -2.03 -9.57
N THR A 40 -1.29 -1.78 -10.72
CA THR A 40 -1.80 -0.91 -11.79
C THR A 40 -2.00 -1.72 -13.07
N PRO A 41 -2.68 -1.17 -14.10
CA PRO A 41 -2.76 -1.83 -15.41
C PRO A 41 -1.39 -2.18 -15.99
N SER A 42 -0.35 -1.40 -15.68
CA SER A 42 1.02 -1.67 -16.13
C SER A 42 1.77 -2.72 -15.30
N GLY A 43 1.20 -3.18 -14.18
CA GLY A 43 1.75 -4.27 -13.36
C GLY A 43 1.81 -3.97 -11.86
N LEU A 44 2.43 -4.88 -11.11
CA LEU A 44 2.62 -4.76 -9.66
C LEU A 44 3.88 -3.97 -9.35
N ARG A 45 3.75 -2.91 -8.54
CA ARG A 45 4.86 -2.11 -8.02
C ARG A 45 4.99 -2.38 -6.52
N SER A 46 6.17 -2.78 -6.07
CA SER A 46 6.45 -2.95 -4.64
C SER A 46 6.43 -1.58 -3.95
N ALA A 47 5.75 -1.50 -2.80
CA ALA A 47 5.82 -0.32 -1.96
C ALA A 47 7.03 -0.50 -1.04
N GLY A 48 8.21 -0.11 -1.55
CA GLY A 48 9.48 -0.15 -0.80
C GLY A 48 9.48 0.70 0.46
#